data_AF-A0A3B1A941-F1
#
_entry.id   AF-A0A3B1A941-F1
#
_cell.length_a   1.000
_cell.length_b   1.000
_cell.length_c   1.000
_cell.angle_alpha   90.00
_cell.angle_beta   90.00
_cell.angle_gamma   90.00
#
_symmetry.space_group_name_H-M   'P 1'
#
loop_
_entity.id
_entity.type
_entity.pdbx_description
1 polymer ?
#
loop_
_entity_poly.entity_id
_entity_poly.type
_entity_poly.pdbx_seq_one_letter_code
_entity_poly.pdbx_strand_id
1 'polypeptide(L)' 'EHQLKLIAEKRAQFEVKQKPADGSNASDFPVGSQLCNKCSTKAVIKMDGCMTCLNCGDSKCG' A
#
# COMPACT_ATOMS: atom_id res chain seq x y z
N GLU A 1 -2.29 -36.46 1.76
CA GLU A 1 -3.20 -35.86 0.74
C GLU A 1 -4.13 -34.75 1.28
N HIS A 2 -4.51 -34.72 2.56
CA HIS A 2 -5.38 -33.67 3.12
C HIS A 2 -4.77 -32.27 3.24
N GLN A 3 -3.46 -32.17 3.50
CA GLN A 3 -2.76 -30.90 3.68
C GLN A 3 -2.74 -30.05 2.40
N LEU A 4 -2.58 -30.70 1.24
CA LEU A 4 -2.54 -30.03 -0.07
C LEU A 4 -3.86 -29.34 -0.40
N LYS A 5 -5.00 -29.98 -0.08
CA LYS A 5 -6.34 -29.39 -0.26
C LYS A 5 -6.53 -28.16 0.64
N LEU A 6 -6.08 -28.23 1.89
CA LEU A 6 -6.23 -27.14 2.85
C LEU A 6 -5.35 -25.93 2.49
N ILE A 7 -4.16 -26.17 1.93
CA ILE A 7 -3.27 -25.13 1.41
C ILE A 7 -3.85 -24.49 0.14
N ALA A 8 -4.40 -25.29 -0.79
CA ALA A 8 -5.01 -24.78 -2.01
C ALA A 8 -6.26 -23.92 -1.73
N GLU A 9 -7.11 -24.38 -0.81
CA GLU A 9 -8.30 -23.64 -0.39
C GLU A 9 -7.93 -22.34 0.32
N LYS A 10 -6.91 -22.35 1.19
CA LYS A 10 -6.40 -21.11 1.78
C LYS A 10 -5.82 -20.17 0.73
N ARG A 11 -5.01 -20.67 -0.20
CA ARG A 11 -4.38 -19.83 -1.23
C ARG A 11 -5.42 -19.14 -2.11
N ALA A 12 -6.48 -19.84 -2.51
CA ALA A 12 -7.60 -19.24 -3.23
C ALA A 12 -8.33 -18.17 -2.39
N GLN A 13 -8.54 -18.42 -1.10
CA GLN A 13 -9.10 -17.41 -0.19
C GLN A 13 -8.19 -16.18 -0.02
N PHE A 14 -6.87 -16.38 -0.01
CA PHE A 14 -5.89 -15.29 0.02
C PHE A 14 -5.86 -14.51 -1.28
N GLU A 15 -5.89 -15.14 -2.45
CA GLU A 15 -5.90 -14.45 -3.74
C GLU A 15 -7.20 -13.66 -3.99
N VAL A 16 -8.36 -14.15 -3.49
CA VAL A 16 -9.61 -13.38 -3.53
C VAL A 16 -9.59 -12.20 -2.56
N LYS A 17 -8.97 -12.35 -1.37
CA LYS A 17 -8.78 -11.25 -0.42
C LYS A 17 -7.64 -10.29 -0.79
N GLN A 18 -6.69 -10.74 -1.61
CA GLN A 18 -5.54 -9.98 -2.08
C GLN A 18 -5.69 -9.47 -3.50
N LYS A 19 -6.84 -9.68 -4.17
CA LYS A 19 -7.22 -8.78 -5.25
C LYS A 19 -7.20 -7.38 -4.62
N PRO A 20 -6.29 -6.49 -5.04
CA PRO A 20 -6.43 -5.10 -4.69
C PRO A 20 -7.64 -4.62 -5.49
N ALA A 21 -8.84 -4.83 -4.95
CA ALA A 21 -9.98 -4.00 -5.24
C ALA A 21 -9.74 -2.66 -4.53
N ASP A 22 -8.59 -2.05 -4.80
CA ASP A 22 -8.37 -0.65 -4.54
C ASP A 22 -8.81 0.06 -5.81
N GLY A 23 -10.12 -0.05 -6.09
CA GLY A 23 -10.86 1.04 -6.70
C GLY A 23 -10.95 2.20 -5.71
N SER A 24 -9.80 2.61 -5.15
CA SER A 24 -9.74 3.90 -4.49
C SER A 24 -10.03 4.92 -5.56
N ASN A 25 -10.75 5.97 -5.16
CA ASN A 25 -10.41 7.33 -5.54
C ASN A 25 -9.02 7.34 -6.17
N ALA A 26 -8.92 7.65 -7.46
CA ALA A 26 -7.68 7.96 -8.14
C ALA A 26 -6.93 8.94 -7.24
N SER A 27 -6.17 8.40 -6.31
CA SER A 27 -5.40 9.14 -5.36
C SER A 27 -4.20 9.45 -6.23
N ASP A 28 -3.93 10.72 -6.47
CA ASP A 28 -2.81 11.21 -7.28
C ASP A 28 -1.42 10.69 -6.83
N PHE A 29 -1.37 9.74 -5.90
CA PHE A 29 -0.21 9.20 -5.24
C PHE A 29 -0.08 7.69 -5.50
N PRO A 30 1.13 7.19 -5.77
CA PRO A 30 1.35 5.81 -6.21
C PRO A 30 0.91 4.77 -5.17
N VAL A 31 0.48 3.60 -5.66
CA VAL A 31 0.21 2.41 -4.84
C VAL A 31 1.49 2.03 -4.08
N GLY A 32 1.43 2.11 -2.75
CA GLY A 32 2.61 2.00 -1.87
C GLY A 32 2.90 3.26 -1.08
N SER A 33 2.18 4.36 -1.33
CA SER A 33 2.27 5.59 -0.54
C SER A 33 1.80 5.37 0.90
N GLN A 34 2.60 5.83 1.86
CA GLN A 34 2.28 5.79 3.28
C GLN A 34 1.51 7.03 3.72
N LEU A 35 0.83 6.92 4.86
CA LEU A 35 0.10 8.03 5.47
C LEU A 35 1.08 9.11 5.97
N CYS A 36 0.85 10.35 5.56
CA CYS A 36 1.59 11.50 6.07
C CYS A 36 1.04 11.89 7.43
N ASN A 37 1.91 11.99 8.44
CA ASN A 37 1.50 12.41 9.78
C ASN A 37 1.15 13.91 9.89
N LYS A 38 1.53 14.72 8.89
CA LYS A 38 1.32 16.17 8.88
C LYS A 38 -0.03 16.57 8.29
N CYS A 39 -0.38 15.99 7.14
CA CYS A 39 -1.62 16.31 6.41
C CYS A 39 -2.62 15.14 6.38
N SER A 40 -2.30 14.01 7.00
CA SER A 40 -3.16 12.81 7.05
C SER A 40 -3.56 12.25 5.68
N THR A 41 -2.71 12.45 4.66
CA THR A 41 -2.93 11.94 3.29
C THR A 41 -1.96 10.80 2.99
N LYS A 42 -2.43 9.74 2.32
CA LYS A 42 -1.57 8.64 1.83
C LYS A 42 -0.76 9.09 0.61
N ALA A 43 0.23 9.95 0.85
CA ALA A 43 1.02 10.60 -0.18
C ALA A 43 2.53 10.57 0.11
N VAL A 44 2.95 9.84 1.15
CA VAL A 44 4.37 9.72 1.50
C VAL A 44 5.00 8.63 0.68
N ILE A 45 6.03 8.98 -0.07
CA ILE A 45 6.83 8.04 -0.86
C ILE A 45 8.28 8.10 -0.40
N LYS A 46 9.03 7.04 -0.71
CA LYS A 46 10.48 7.05 -0.59
C LYS A 46 11.10 7.34 -1.96
N MET A 47 11.61 8.55 -2.16
CA MET A 47 12.42 8.93 -3.32
C MET A 47 13.86 9.17 -2.85
N ASP A 48 14.83 8.52 -3.50
CA ASP A 48 16.26 8.70 -3.23
C ASP A 48 16.70 8.43 -1.77
N GLY A 49 15.95 7.57 -1.08
CA GLY A 49 16.20 7.21 0.32
C GLY A 49 15.50 8.10 1.34
N CYS A 50 14.89 9.21 0.91
CA CYS A 50 14.15 10.12 1.76
C CYS A 50 12.63 9.89 1.70
N MET A 51 11.99 10.05 2.85
CA MET A 51 10.52 10.01 2.95
C MET A 51 9.95 11.40 2.67
N THR A 52 9.24 11.56 1.56
CA THR A 52 8.66 12.84 1.12
C THR A 52 7.17 12.70 0.87
N CYS A 53 6.37 13.62 1.42
CA CYS A 53 4.95 13.75 1.20
C CYS A 53 4.66 14.61 -0.03
N LEU A 54 4.12 14.01 -1.07
CA LEU A 54 3.76 14.71 -2.31
C LEU A 54 2.56 15.65 -2.16
N ASN A 55 1.77 15.51 -1.09
CA ASN A 55 0.59 16.36 -0.84
C ASN A 55 0.93 17.67 -0.10
N CYS A 56 1.92 17.68 0.79
CA CYS A 56 2.24 18.86 1.61
C CYS A 56 3.73 19.24 1.65
N GLY A 57 4.58 18.53 0.90
CA GLY A 57 6.02 18.77 0.82
C GLY A 57 6.84 18.31 2.03
N ASP A 58 6.20 17.73 3.06
CA ASP A 58 6.89 17.23 4.26
C ASP A 58 7.95 16.20 3.88
N SER A 59 9.22 16.48 4.17
CA SER A 59 10.34 15.62 3.81
C SER A 59 11.18 15.33 5.05
N LYS A 60 11.43 14.06 5.34
CA LYS A 60 12.28 13.61 6.46
C LYS A 60 13.72 13.34 6.03
N CYS A 61 14.23 14.11 5.08
CA CYS A 61 15.68 14.23 4.92
C CYS A 61 16.17 15.15 6.05
N GLY A 62 17.17 14.72 6.81
CA GLY A 62 17.70 15.45 7.98
C GLY A 62 18.23 16.84 7.64
#